data_AF-A0A526V8L6-F1
#
_entry.id   AF-A0A526V8L6-F1
#
_cell.length_a   1.000
_cell.length_b   1.000
_cell.length_c   1.000
_cell.angle_alpha   90.00
_cell.angle_beta   90.00
_cell.angle_gamma   90.00
#
_symmetry.space_group_name_H-M   'P 1'
#
loop_
_entity.id
_entity.type
_entity.pdbx_description
1 polymer ?
#
loop_
_entity_poly.entity_id
_entity_poly.type
_entity_poly.pdbx_seq_one_letter_code
_entity_poly.pdbx_strand_id
1 'polypeptide(L)' 'KTLKQPAGTYSYWKRLANRFVRVDVIVYLLEVSEELADWQEAKRRQRAWLAPADAAMLIDEPDLSTLVKT' A
#
# COMPACT_ATOMS: atom_id res chain seq x y z
N LYS A 1 -7.42 7.77 11.41
CA LYS A 1 -7.52 9.06 10.67
C LYS A 1 -6.43 9.10 9.61
N THR A 2 -6.71 9.65 8.41
CA THR A 2 -5.67 9.79 7.37
C THR A 2 -4.93 11.12 7.53
N LEU A 3 -3.61 11.11 7.45
CA LEU A 3 -2.81 12.34 7.40
C LEU A 3 -3.04 13.04 6.06
N LYS A 4 -3.19 14.37 6.10
CA LYS A 4 -3.42 15.18 4.89
C LYS A 4 -2.16 15.38 4.05
N GLN A 5 -0.99 15.27 4.67
CA GLN A 5 0.28 15.30 3.96
C GLN A 5 0.59 13.90 3.40
N PRO A 6 0.97 13.80 2.12
CA PRO A 6 1.38 12.52 1.55
C PRO A 6 2.68 12.06 2.21
N ALA A 7 2.77 10.77 2.50
CA ALA A 7 4.02 10.10 2.87
C ALA A 7 5.01 10.09 1.69
N GLY A 8 4.47 10.13 0.47
CA GLY A 8 5.23 10.29 -0.76
C GLY A 8 4.42 9.84 -1.97
N THR A 9 5.11 9.72 -3.09
CA THR A 9 4.50 9.32 -4.37
C THR A 9 5.41 8.32 -5.06
N TYR A 10 4.81 7.36 -5.75
CA TYR A 10 5.52 6.47 -6.67
C TYR A 10 4.68 6.22 -7.90
N SER A 11 5.29 5.66 -8.93
CA SER A 11 4.58 5.44 -10.18
C SER A 11 4.93 4.07 -10.74
N TYR A 12 3.92 3.34 -11.23
CA TYR A 12 4.10 2.00 -11.79
C TYR A 12 3.38 1.84 -13.14
N TRP A 13 3.76 0.82 -13.89
CA TRP A 13 3.05 0.44 -15.12
C TRP A 13 1.96 -0.57 -14.81
N LYS A 14 0.70 -0.14 -14.92
CA LYS A 14 -0.45 -1.03 -14.73
C LYS A 14 -0.77 -1.75 -16.02
N ARG A 15 -0.73 -3.08 -15.99
CA ARG A 15 -1.16 -3.93 -17.11
C ARG A 15 -2.69 -4.00 -17.16
N LEU A 16 -3.26 -3.61 -18.29
CA LEU A 16 -4.66 -3.83 -18.65
C LEU A 16 -4.76 -4.90 -19.73
N ALA A 17 -5.98 -5.28 -20.12
CA ALA A 17 -6.22 -6.36 -21.09
C ALA A 17 -5.50 -6.16 -22.44
N ASN A 18 -5.31 -4.92 -22.88
CA ASN A 18 -4.75 -4.61 -24.20
C ASN A 18 -3.62 -3.56 -24.20
N ARG A 19 -3.21 -3.05 -23.03
CA ARG A 19 -2.19 -2.00 -22.94
C ARG A 19 -1.58 -1.90 -21.55
N PHE A 20 -0.46 -1.19 -21.47
CA PHE A 20 0.10 -0.71 -20.22
C PHE A 20 -0.19 0.78 -20.07
N VAL A 21 -0.51 1.20 -18.85
CA VAL A 21 -0.71 2.62 -18.51
C VAL A 21 0.21 2.99 -17.37
N ARG A 22 0.86 4.16 -17.48
CA ARG A 22 1.62 4.73 -16.37
C ARG A 22 0.62 5.28 -15.36
N VAL A 23 0.78 4.90 -14.10
CA VAL A 23 -0.09 5.34 -13.00
C VAL A 23 0.80 6.00 -11.96
N ASP A 24 0.44 7.22 -11.58
CA ASP A 24 1.02 7.92 -10.44
C ASP A 24 0.17 7.64 -9.19
N VAL A 25 0.82 7.25 -8.10
CA VAL A 25 0.20 6.87 -6.84
C VAL A 25 0.69 7.81 -5.75
N ILE A 26 -0.26 8.39 -5.01
CA ILE A 26 0.02 9.21 -3.84
C ILE A 26 -0.29 8.40 -2.60
N VAL A 27 0.69 8.25 -1.72
CA VAL A 27 0.59 7.44 -0.50
C VAL A 27 0.35 8.37 0.68
N TYR A 28 -0.61 8.02 1.53
CA TYR A 28 -0.94 8.76 2.75
C TYR A 28 -0.92 7.80 3.94
N LEU A 29 -0.45 8.28 5.09
CA LEU A 29 -0.48 7.50 6.32
C LEU A 29 -1.91 7.46 6.88
N LEU A 30 -2.34 6.27 7.28
CA LEU A 30 -3.60 6.04 7.96
C LEU A 30 -3.31 5.54 9.37
N GLU A 31 -3.67 6.34 10.36
CA GLU A 31 -3.68 5.92 11.76
C GLU A 31 -4.90 5.02 11.99
N VAL A 32 -4.67 3.75 12.34
CA VAL A 32 -5.72 2.79 12.63
C VAL A 32 -6.13 2.91 14.09
N SER A 33 -7.42 3.15 14.33
CA SER A 33 -8.00 3.22 15.67
C SER A 33 -8.69 1.92 16.10
N GLU A 34 -9.23 1.18 15.14
CA GLU A 34 -9.94 -0.08 15.35
C GLU A 34 -9.84 -0.95 14.10
N GLU A 35 -9.86 -2.26 14.31
CA GLU A 35 -9.92 -3.27 13.27
C GLU A 35 -11.27 -3.98 13.27
N LEU A 36 -11.95 -3.98 12.12
CA LEU A 36 -13.17 -4.78 11.97
C LEU A 36 -12.81 -6.27 11.94
N ALA A 37 -13.58 -7.05 12.71
CA ALA A 37 -13.47 -8.51 12.75
C ALA A 37 -13.99 -9.18 11.47
N ASP A 38 -15.01 -8.59 10.82
CA ASP A 38 -15.53 -9.00 9.52
C ASP A 38 -15.49 -7.82 8.54
N TRP A 39 -14.98 -8.05 7.34
CA TRP A 39 -14.90 -7.06 6.27
C TRP A 39 -15.05 -7.74 4.90
N GLN A 40 -15.49 -6.98 3.90
CA GLN A 40 -15.92 -7.51 2.59
C GLN A 40 -14.86 -8.40 1.92
N GLU A 41 -13.58 -8.05 2.03
CA GLU A 41 -12.47 -8.79 1.43
C GLU A 41 -11.80 -9.82 2.35
N ALA A 42 -12.31 -10.07 3.56
CA ALA A 42 -11.67 -10.95 4.55
C ALA A 42 -11.39 -12.37 4.02
N LYS A 43 -12.24 -12.85 3.11
CA LYS A 43 -12.08 -14.17 2.48
C LYS A 43 -11.09 -14.20 1.31
N ARG A 44 -10.60 -13.03 0.86
CA ARG A 44 -9.72 -12.89 -0.31
C ARG A 44 -8.35 -12.31 0.02
N ARG A 45 -8.19 -11.73 1.21
CA ARG A 45 -6.95 -11.05 1.63
C ARG A 45 -6.63 -11.40 3.07
N GLN A 46 -5.35 -11.55 3.34
CA GLN A 46 -4.81 -11.66 4.69
C GLN A 46 -4.34 -10.27 5.14
N ARG A 47 -4.53 -9.97 6.43
CA ARG A 47 -4.05 -8.75 7.08
C ARG A 47 -3.07 -9.14 8.18
N ALA A 48 -1.96 -8.43 8.26
CA ALA A 48 -0.97 -8.59 9.31
C ALA A 48 -0.37 -7.24 9.68
N TRP A 49 -0.08 -7.06 10.96
CA TRP A 49 0.75 -5.96 11.45
C TRP A 49 2.20 -6.41 11.46
N LEU A 50 3.06 -5.60 10.87
CA LEU A 50 4.47 -5.92 10.67
C LEU A 50 5.31 -4.70 11.04
N ALA A 51 6.56 -4.94 11.41
CA ALA A 51 7.54 -3.86 11.47
C ALA A 51 7.73 -3.27 10.05
N PRO A 52 8.00 -1.96 9.91
CA PRO A 52 8.16 -1.33 8.59
C PRO A 52 9.22 -2.01 7.70
N ALA A 53 10.33 -2.44 8.29
CA ALA A 53 11.39 -3.14 7.58
C ALA A 53 10.92 -4.47 6.98
N ASP A 54 10.18 -5.28 7.76
CA ASP A 54 9.65 -6.57 7.32
C ASP A 54 8.54 -6.38 6.27
N ALA A 55 7.64 -5.42 6.51
CA ALA A 55 6.58 -5.07 5.57
C ALA A 55 7.15 -4.70 4.21
N ALA A 56 8.21 -3.88 4.17
CA ALA A 56 8.84 -3.48 2.94
C ALA A 56 9.50 -4.64 2.17
N MET A 57 9.94 -5.70 2.85
CA MET A 57 10.48 -6.90 2.18
C MET A 57 9.41 -7.72 1.46
N LEU A 58 8.14 -7.58 1.84
CA LEU A 58 7.01 -8.28 1.22
C LEU A 58 6.37 -7.50 0.06
N ILE A 59 6.87 -6.30 -0.24
CA ILE A 59 6.36 -5.44 -1.30
C ILE A 59 7.19 -5.65 -2.57
N ASP A 60 6.55 -6.13 -3.62
CA ASP A 60 7.18 -6.35 -4.93
C ASP A 60 7.54 -5.05 -5.66
N GLU A 61 6.85 -3.96 -5.35
CA GLU A 61 7.08 -2.64 -5.97
C GLU A 61 8.22 -1.89 -5.24
N PRO A 62 9.40 -1.72 -5.85
CA PRO A 62 10.59 -1.21 -5.17
C PRO A 62 10.43 0.23 -4.65
N ASP A 63 9.76 1.09 -5.39
CA ASP A 63 9.54 2.49 -4.98
C ASP A 63 8.62 2.55 -3.75
N LEU A 64 7.56 1.73 -3.74
CA LEU A 64 6.67 1.62 -2.59
C LEU A 64 7.37 0.97 -1.39
N SER A 65 8.17 -0.07 -1.61
CA SER A 65 8.98 -0.70 -0.56
C SER A 65 9.89 0.31 0.13
N THR A 66 10.56 1.16 -0.66
CA THR A 66 11.43 2.23 -0.14
C THR A 66 10.65 3.24 0.71
N LEU A 67 9.46 3.63 0.25
CA LEU A 67 8.58 4.54 0.99
C LEU A 67 8.12 3.97 2.33
N VAL A 68 7.92 2.65 2.43
CA VAL A 68 7.52 1.98 3.68
C VAL A 68 8.69 1.82 4.67
N LYS A 69 9.94 1.73 4.20
CA LYS A 69 11.12 1.60 5.08
C LYS A 69 11.49 2.87 5.85
N THR A 70 11.05 4.03 5.37
CA THR A 70 11.47 5.35 5.87
C THR A 70 10.66 5.76 7.09
#